data_AF-U4LIZ6-F1
#
_entry.id   AF-U4LIZ6-F1
#
_cell.length_a   1.000
_cell.length_b   1.000
_cell.length_c   1.000
_cell.angle_alpha   90.00
_cell.angle_beta   90.00
_cell.angle_gamma   90.00
#
_symmetry.space_group_name_H-M   'P 1'
#
loop_
_entity.id
_entity.type
_entity.pdbx_description
1 polymer ?
#
loop_
_entity_poly.entity_id
_entity_poly.type
_entity_poly.pdbx_seq_one_letter_code
_entity_poly.pdbx_strand_id
1 'polypeptide(L)'
;MASSPTPRRSSMTPDSSEASVELQNIESPVGAHEKDDKEQGSFEVPLFNFNEVIRYMRKLKEENTLLKEQLETMQKEHEDKQEMFKDLEESFDQRIKMLSQEKMELEMKLQKVLQYGTVKDMERVLEKCGDMELKFEEMKGDMKEEMKKELKEELQQQLKSTIEEHEEKLSSVGNRTEQVSKGMESMKSKLSELESQVLADNVTMCGIKYIRKMKPLISIPDGTVQLRGPYGGYYFYVEREQLKTWQVRVTTKTQPQYLQSIKLIRSRRVSQT
;
A
#
# COMPACT_ATOMS: atom_id res chain seq x y z
N MET A 1 19.79 32.19 -0.89
CA MET A 1 20.53 32.90 0.18
C MET A 1 20.71 31.92 1.33
N ALA A 2 21.89 31.31 1.44
CA ALA A 2 22.19 30.35 2.49
C ALA A 2 23.59 30.67 3.04
N SER A 3 23.63 30.98 4.33
CA SER A 3 24.80 31.47 5.05
C SER A 3 25.82 30.35 5.27
N SER A 4 27.07 30.62 4.93
CA SER A 4 28.22 29.74 5.23
C SER A 4 28.76 30.04 6.63
N PRO A 5 29.15 29.04 7.44
CA PRO A 5 29.84 29.26 8.70
C PRO A 5 31.37 29.30 8.51
N THR A 6 32.00 30.30 9.10
CA THR A 6 33.45 30.56 9.12
C THR A 6 34.19 29.58 10.06
N PRO A 7 35.44 29.16 9.79
CA PRO A 7 36.20 28.33 10.70
C PRO A 7 36.89 29.16 11.79
N ARG A 8 36.71 28.74 13.05
CA ARG A 8 37.49 29.24 14.20
C ARG A 8 38.94 28.74 14.11
N ARG A 9 39.89 29.66 14.00
CA ARG A 9 41.31 29.40 14.31
C ARG A 9 41.47 29.35 15.83
N SER A 10 41.84 28.20 16.36
CA SER A 10 42.36 28.09 17.73
C SER A 10 43.88 28.20 17.69
N SER A 11 44.40 29.35 18.08
CA SER A 11 45.82 29.54 18.40
C SER A 11 46.09 28.98 19.79
N MET A 12 46.80 27.85 19.86
CA MET A 12 47.42 27.41 21.12
C MET A 12 48.70 28.20 21.33
N THR A 13 48.73 29.00 22.41
CA THR A 13 49.96 29.51 23.01
C THR A 13 50.42 28.50 24.08
N PRO A 14 51.72 28.18 24.19
CA PRO A 14 52.22 27.42 25.32
C PRO A 14 52.27 28.32 26.57
N ASP A 15 51.75 27.78 27.66
CA ASP A 15 51.81 28.37 29.00
C ASP A 15 53.23 28.20 29.55
N SER A 16 53.98 29.31 29.62
CA SER A 16 55.28 29.37 30.29
C SER A 16 55.06 29.74 31.74
N SER A 17 54.85 28.75 32.58
CA SER A 17 54.78 28.95 34.03
C SER A 17 55.23 27.72 34.80
N GLU A 18 56.54 27.44 34.79
CA GLU A 18 57.18 26.58 35.78
C GLU A 18 58.68 26.88 35.88
N ALA A 19 59.06 27.75 36.83
CA ALA A 19 60.39 27.79 37.41
C ALA A 19 60.31 28.47 38.79
N SER A 20 59.95 27.68 39.79
CA SER A 20 60.17 27.97 41.20
C SER A 20 61.64 27.73 41.53
N VAL A 21 62.36 28.74 42.03
CA VAL A 21 63.48 28.50 42.96
C VAL A 21 63.48 29.60 44.02
N GLU A 22 63.15 29.18 45.24
CA GLU A 22 63.37 29.83 46.52
C GLU A 22 64.78 30.43 46.62
N LEU A 23 64.87 31.76 46.74
CA LEU A 23 66.03 32.41 47.36
C LEU A 23 65.68 32.61 48.84
N GLN A 24 66.10 31.65 49.67
CA GLN A 24 66.01 31.77 51.12
C GLN A 24 67.03 32.79 51.63
N ASN A 25 66.48 33.91 52.13
CA ASN A 25 66.86 34.67 53.31
C ASN A 25 68.29 34.48 53.84
N ILE A 26 69.14 35.46 53.56
CA ILE A 26 70.32 35.74 54.38
C ILE A 26 69.89 36.79 55.42
N GLU A 27 69.47 36.32 56.58
CA GLU A 27 69.28 37.15 57.78
C GLU A 27 70.64 37.69 58.24
N SER A 28 70.85 39.00 58.07
CA SER A 28 71.89 39.74 58.78
C SER A 28 71.39 40.10 60.18
N PRO A 29 72.07 39.68 61.27
CA PRO A 29 71.75 40.20 62.58
C PRO A 29 72.52 41.51 62.81
N VAL A 30 71.78 42.61 62.74
CA VAL A 30 72.08 43.86 63.45
C VAL A 30 71.69 43.66 64.91
N GLY A 31 72.63 43.88 65.84
CA GLY A 31 72.37 43.81 67.27
C GLY A 31 73.45 44.52 68.07
N ALA A 32 73.19 45.79 68.36
CA ALA A 32 74.02 46.67 69.17
C ALA A 32 74.17 46.18 70.62
N HIS A 33 75.35 46.39 71.21
CA HIS A 33 75.46 46.67 72.64
C HIS A 33 76.70 47.52 72.93
N GLU A 34 76.48 48.81 73.18
CA GLU A 34 77.34 49.63 74.03
C GLU A 34 77.31 49.02 75.44
N LYS A 35 78.50 48.73 75.97
CA LYS A 35 78.82 48.85 77.40
C LYS A 35 80.29 49.25 77.53
N ASP A 36 80.49 50.48 77.97
CA ASP A 36 81.71 50.96 78.60
C ASP A 36 81.94 50.16 79.88
N ASP A 37 82.94 49.28 79.88
CA ASP A 37 83.60 48.82 81.09
C ASP A 37 85.12 48.82 80.84
N LYS A 38 85.78 49.74 81.53
CA LYS A 38 87.24 49.85 81.62
C LYS A 38 87.77 48.71 82.47
N GLU A 39 87.96 47.55 81.87
CA GLU A 39 88.87 46.53 82.41
C GLU A 39 90.10 46.47 81.52
N GLN A 40 91.26 46.72 82.12
CA GLN A 40 92.58 46.41 81.57
C GLN A 40 92.70 44.87 81.47
N GLY A 41 91.98 44.26 80.54
CA GLY A 41 92.17 42.89 80.13
C GLY A 41 93.31 42.87 79.11
N SER A 42 94.40 42.19 79.45
CA SER A 42 95.42 41.83 78.47
C SER A 42 94.74 41.19 77.27
N PHE A 43 94.76 41.89 76.13
CA PHE A 43 94.46 41.28 74.85
C PHE A 43 95.57 40.25 74.60
N GLU A 44 95.37 39.01 75.07
CA GLU A 44 96.02 37.86 74.46
C GLU A 44 95.46 37.78 73.04
N VAL A 45 96.13 38.50 72.14
CA VAL A 45 96.02 38.24 70.71
C VAL A 45 96.25 36.73 70.57
N PRO A 46 95.26 35.94 70.12
CA PRO A 46 95.44 34.51 69.98
C PRO A 46 96.71 34.30 69.15
N LEU A 47 97.74 33.75 69.78
CA LEU A 47 98.96 33.35 69.08
C LEU A 47 98.50 32.49 67.91
N PHE A 48 98.75 32.99 66.70
CA PHE A 48 98.36 32.37 65.44
C PHE A 48 98.56 30.86 65.51
N ASN A 49 97.47 30.11 65.60
CA ASN A 49 97.52 28.66 65.78
C ASN A 49 97.88 28.03 64.43
N PHE A 50 99.17 27.97 64.12
CA PHE A 50 99.70 27.40 62.88
C PHE A 50 99.15 26.00 62.60
N ASN A 51 98.87 25.20 63.63
CA ASN A 51 98.33 23.85 63.46
C ASN A 51 96.89 23.85 62.90
N GLU A 52 96.10 24.85 63.26
CA GLU A 52 94.73 25.02 62.76
C GLU A 52 94.71 25.51 61.31
N VAL A 53 95.60 26.44 60.97
CA VAL A 53 95.79 26.91 59.60
C VAL A 53 96.26 25.78 58.67
N ILE A 54 97.21 24.96 59.11
CA ILE A 54 97.66 23.78 58.34
C ILE A 54 96.53 22.76 58.15
N ARG A 55 95.71 22.54 59.18
CA ARG A 55 94.53 21.66 59.10
C ARG A 55 93.50 22.20 58.09
N TYR A 56 93.22 23.50 58.14
CA TYR A 56 92.30 24.16 57.22
C TYR A 56 92.82 24.12 55.78
N MET A 57 94.10 24.40 55.54
CA MET A 57 94.72 24.29 54.21
C MET A 57 94.63 22.85 53.66
N ARG A 58 94.79 21.83 54.51
CA ARG A 58 94.61 20.43 54.08
C ARG A 58 93.17 20.16 53.66
N LYS A 59 92.20 20.59 54.47
CA LYS A 59 90.78 20.44 54.16
C LYS A 59 90.39 21.15 52.86
N LEU A 60 90.86 22.39 52.67
CA LEU A 60 90.67 23.12 51.41
C LEU A 60 91.27 22.40 50.22
N LYS A 61 92.45 21.78 50.37
CA LYS A 61 93.08 21.01 49.30
C LYS A 61 92.24 19.78 48.93
N GLU A 62 91.73 19.06 49.92
CA GLU A 62 90.85 17.90 49.74
C GLU A 62 89.51 18.29 49.09
N GLU A 63 88.88 19.38 49.56
CA GLU A 63 87.66 19.93 48.97
C GLU A 63 87.89 20.39 47.52
N ASN A 64 89.04 21.01 47.22
CA ASN A 64 89.39 21.44 45.86
C ASN A 64 89.62 20.24 44.93
N THR A 65 90.25 19.16 45.42
CA THR A 65 90.36 17.90 44.64
C THR A 65 89.00 17.29 44.37
N LEU A 66 88.10 17.25 45.35
CA LEU A 66 86.74 16.71 45.19
C LEU A 66 85.92 17.55 44.19
N LEU A 67 85.96 18.88 44.30
CA LEU A 67 85.27 19.77 43.37
C LEU A 67 85.79 19.63 41.94
N LYS A 68 87.10 19.39 41.78
CA LYS A 68 87.70 19.15 40.48
C LYS A 68 87.22 17.84 39.86
N GLU A 69 87.17 16.76 40.64
CA GLU A 69 86.61 15.48 40.20
C GLU A 69 85.12 15.62 39.83
N GLN A 70 84.33 16.34 40.63
CA GLN A 70 82.92 16.63 40.31
C GLN A 70 82.77 17.44 39.02
N LEU A 71 83.61 18.46 38.82
CA LEU A 71 83.62 19.24 37.58
C LEU A 71 83.92 18.36 36.36
N GLU A 72 84.93 17.49 36.46
CA GLU A 72 85.30 16.55 35.40
C GLU A 72 84.16 15.57 35.09
N THR A 73 83.46 15.05 36.11
CA THR A 73 82.29 14.18 35.89
C THR A 73 81.13 14.90 35.22
N MET A 74 80.79 16.14 35.65
CA MET A 74 79.73 16.93 35.02
C MET A 74 80.06 17.32 33.58
N GLN A 75 81.34 17.61 33.28
CA GLN A 75 81.79 17.90 31.91
C GLN A 75 81.61 16.68 31.03
N LYS A 76 82.03 15.50 31.50
CA LYS A 76 81.84 14.26 30.76
C LYS A 76 80.37 13.94 30.51
N GLU A 77 79.52 14.06 31.53
CA GLU A 77 78.07 13.86 31.37
C GLU A 77 77.45 14.85 30.38
N HIS A 78 77.93 16.09 30.36
CA HIS A 78 77.47 17.09 29.40
C HIS A 78 77.89 16.73 27.97
N GLU A 79 79.13 16.27 27.77
CA GLU A 79 79.61 15.77 26.48
C GLU A 79 78.79 14.56 25.99
N ASP A 80 78.57 13.57 26.85
CA ASP A 80 77.77 12.38 26.54
C ASP A 80 76.32 12.76 26.17
N LYS A 81 75.70 13.69 26.91
CA LYS A 81 74.35 14.20 26.58
C LYS A 81 74.34 14.93 25.25
N GLN A 82 75.36 15.75 24.97
CA GLN A 82 75.46 16.48 23.72
C GLN A 82 75.61 15.54 22.52
N GLU A 83 76.35 14.44 22.66
CA GLU A 83 76.46 13.41 21.64
C GLU A 83 75.12 12.70 21.41
N MET A 84 74.43 12.28 22.49
CA MET A 84 73.10 11.67 22.37
C MET A 84 72.08 12.60 21.68
N PHE A 85 72.13 13.91 21.94
CA PHE A 85 71.23 14.86 21.29
C PHE A 85 71.52 14.98 19.79
N LYS A 86 72.79 14.95 19.38
CA LYS A 86 73.17 14.95 17.95
C LYS A 86 72.67 13.69 17.24
N ASP A 87 72.89 12.52 17.83
CA ASP A 87 72.42 11.24 17.27
C ASP A 87 70.89 11.23 17.13
N LEU A 88 70.20 11.75 18.13
CA LEU A 88 68.75 11.85 18.13
C LEU A 88 68.25 12.82 17.04
N GLU A 89 68.90 13.97 16.88
CA GLU A 89 68.59 14.96 15.83
C GLU A 89 68.80 14.37 14.44
N GLU A 90 69.92 13.68 14.20
CA GLU A 90 70.20 13.00 12.93
C GLU A 90 69.16 11.90 12.63
N SER A 91 68.75 11.13 13.63
CA SER A 91 67.70 10.12 13.50
C SER A 91 66.34 10.74 13.14
N PHE A 92 65.98 11.87 13.76
CA PHE A 92 64.75 12.59 13.43
C PHE A 92 64.78 13.14 12.00
N ASP A 93 65.90 13.72 11.58
CA ASP A 93 66.07 14.23 10.21
C ASP A 93 65.95 13.13 9.16
N GLN A 94 66.55 11.98 9.41
CA GLN A 94 66.39 10.80 8.55
C GLN A 94 64.92 10.36 8.47
N ARG A 95 64.21 10.35 9.61
CA ARG A 95 62.79 9.97 9.65
C ARG A 95 61.91 10.97 8.89
N ILE A 96 62.15 12.27 9.05
CA ILE A 96 61.44 13.33 8.32
C ILE A 96 61.67 13.17 6.82
N LYS A 97 62.90 12.88 6.40
CA LYS A 97 63.23 12.65 5.00
C LYS A 97 62.49 11.45 4.41
N MET A 98 62.43 10.33 5.12
CA MET A 98 61.66 9.15 4.69
C MET A 98 60.16 9.47 4.58
N LEU A 99 59.58 10.10 5.60
CA LEU A 99 58.16 10.47 5.59
C LEU A 99 57.83 11.44 4.45
N SER A 100 58.74 12.36 4.13
CA SER A 100 58.59 13.27 3.00
C SER A 100 58.55 12.53 1.65
N GLN A 101 59.41 11.51 1.48
CA GLN A 101 59.41 10.65 0.30
C GLN A 101 58.13 9.82 0.19
N GLU A 102 57.70 9.17 1.29
CA GLU A 102 56.46 8.40 1.34
C GLU A 102 55.24 9.27 1.00
N LYS A 103 55.18 10.49 1.55
CA LYS A 103 54.13 11.45 1.25
C LYS A 103 54.08 11.78 -0.24
N MET A 104 55.23 12.07 -0.86
CA MET A 104 55.32 12.37 -2.29
C MET A 104 54.85 11.19 -3.16
N GLU A 105 55.24 9.97 -2.78
CA GLU A 105 54.81 8.75 -3.50
C GLU A 105 53.29 8.55 -3.42
N LEU A 106 52.71 8.73 -2.23
CA LEU A 106 51.26 8.63 -2.02
C LEU A 106 50.49 9.71 -2.78
N GLU A 107 50.99 10.95 -2.80
CA GLU A 107 50.39 12.04 -3.60
C GLU A 107 50.41 11.70 -5.10
N MET A 108 51.51 11.15 -5.61
CA MET A 108 51.60 10.72 -7.01
C MET A 108 50.65 9.56 -7.33
N LYS A 109 50.53 8.58 -6.42
CA LYS A 109 49.56 7.47 -6.53
C LYS A 109 48.13 7.99 -6.54
N LEU A 110 47.80 8.92 -5.65
CA LEU A 110 46.48 9.54 -5.58
C LEU A 110 46.17 10.31 -6.88
N GLN A 111 47.11 11.11 -7.36
CA GLN A 111 46.96 11.83 -8.63
C GLN A 111 46.74 10.85 -9.79
N LYS A 112 47.47 9.74 -9.84
CA LYS A 112 47.22 8.67 -10.82
C LYS A 112 45.80 8.14 -10.71
N VAL A 113 45.32 7.77 -9.52
CA VAL A 113 43.95 7.27 -9.33
C VAL A 113 42.90 8.29 -9.76
N LEU A 114 43.13 9.58 -9.52
CA LEU A 114 42.24 10.65 -9.96
C LEU A 114 42.31 10.91 -11.47
N GLN A 115 43.48 10.73 -12.09
CA GLN A 115 43.69 10.88 -13.53
C GLN A 115 43.22 9.68 -14.34
N TYR A 116 43.37 8.47 -13.81
CA TYR A 116 42.72 7.30 -14.38
C TYR A 116 41.23 7.59 -14.32
N GLY A 117 40.65 7.74 -15.51
CA GLY A 117 39.30 8.24 -15.75
C GLY A 117 38.20 7.48 -15.01
N THR A 118 38.50 6.45 -14.22
CA THR A 118 37.57 5.63 -13.47
C THR A 118 36.50 6.43 -12.73
N VAL A 119 36.82 7.55 -12.07
CA VAL A 119 35.78 8.34 -11.36
C VAL A 119 34.90 9.11 -12.34
N LYS A 120 35.49 9.79 -13.32
CA LYS A 120 34.75 10.58 -14.33
C LYS A 120 33.98 9.71 -15.32
N ASP A 121 34.52 8.54 -15.63
CA ASP A 121 33.89 7.48 -16.42
C ASP A 121 32.73 6.85 -15.64
N MET A 122 32.91 6.57 -14.34
CA MET A 122 31.81 6.12 -13.48
C MET A 122 30.70 7.17 -13.37
N GLU A 123 31.03 8.45 -13.21
CA GLU A 123 30.05 9.54 -13.18
C GLU A 123 29.22 9.58 -14.47
N ARG A 124 29.88 9.49 -15.65
CA ARG A 124 29.19 9.39 -16.95
C ARG A 124 28.35 8.13 -17.12
N VAL A 125 28.80 7.00 -16.56
CA VAL A 125 28.02 5.75 -16.60
C VAL A 125 26.77 5.89 -15.73
N LEU A 126 26.89 6.46 -14.54
CA LEU A 126 25.75 6.68 -13.63
C LEU A 126 24.74 7.66 -14.23
N GLU A 127 25.19 8.74 -14.87
CA GLU A 127 24.32 9.69 -15.58
C GLU A 127 23.52 8.98 -16.69
N LYS A 128 24.18 8.16 -17.52
CA LYS A 128 23.52 7.37 -18.56
C LYS A 128 22.54 6.34 -18.01
N CYS A 129 22.84 5.73 -16.86
CA CYS A 129 21.91 4.83 -16.19
C CYS A 129 20.65 5.58 -15.74
N GLY A 130 20.79 6.77 -15.16
CA GLY A 130 19.65 7.62 -14.80
C GLY A 130 18.79 8.03 -16.01
N ASP A 131 19.43 8.45 -17.11
CA ASP A 131 18.72 8.78 -18.35
C ASP A 131 17.94 7.59 -18.92
N MET A 132 18.51 6.38 -18.82
CA MET A 132 17.86 5.16 -19.29
C MET A 132 16.67 4.77 -18.41
N GLU A 133 16.78 4.93 -17.09
CA GLU A 133 15.67 4.71 -16.15
C GLU A 133 14.49 5.66 -16.41
N LEU A 134 14.78 6.94 -16.64
CA LEU A 134 13.73 7.93 -16.98
C LEU A 134 13.01 7.56 -18.29
N LYS A 135 13.76 7.20 -19.34
CA LYS A 135 13.18 6.73 -20.61
C LYS A 135 12.37 5.46 -20.45
N PHE A 136 12.79 4.55 -19.57
CA PHE A 136 12.06 3.32 -19.32
C PHE A 136 10.72 3.59 -18.62
N GLU A 137 10.68 4.49 -17.64
CA GLU A 137 9.42 4.87 -16.99
C GLU A 137 8.48 5.64 -17.94
N GLU A 138 9.01 6.50 -18.81
CA GLU A 138 8.21 7.16 -19.86
C GLU A 138 7.59 6.14 -20.81
N MET A 139 8.39 5.25 -21.39
CA MET A 139 7.94 4.19 -22.29
C MET A 139 6.93 3.25 -21.61
N LYS A 140 7.12 2.93 -20.34
CA LYS A 140 6.19 2.13 -19.55
C LYS A 140 4.87 2.87 -19.30
N GLY A 141 4.91 4.18 -19.11
CA GLY A 141 3.74 5.05 -19.05
C GLY A 141 2.94 5.03 -20.34
N ASP A 142 3.64 5.26 -21.47
CA ASP A 142 3.05 5.26 -22.81
C ASP A 142 2.41 3.90 -23.14
N MET A 143 3.15 2.80 -22.91
CA MET A 143 2.64 1.44 -23.13
C MET A 143 1.41 1.12 -22.28
N LYS A 144 1.35 1.63 -21.05
CA LYS A 144 0.19 1.45 -20.17
C LYS A 144 -1.04 2.21 -20.68
N GLU A 145 -0.87 3.44 -21.16
CA GLU A 145 -1.98 4.20 -21.75
C GLU A 145 -2.42 3.62 -23.09
N GLU A 146 -1.49 3.13 -23.92
CA GLU A 146 -1.78 2.43 -25.17
C GLU A 146 -2.57 1.14 -24.92
N MET A 147 -2.10 0.26 -24.02
CA MET A 147 -2.84 -0.94 -23.62
C MET A 147 -4.25 -0.63 -23.10
N LYS A 148 -4.39 0.44 -22.30
CA LYS A 148 -5.69 0.83 -21.74
C LYS A 148 -6.64 1.33 -22.84
N LYS A 149 -6.11 2.02 -23.85
CA LYS A 149 -6.87 2.47 -25.01
C LYS A 149 -7.32 1.29 -25.87
N GLU A 150 -6.40 0.39 -26.22
CA GLU A 150 -6.70 -0.82 -27.00
C GLU A 150 -7.76 -1.68 -26.31
N LEU A 151 -7.62 -1.95 -25.01
CA LEU A 151 -8.59 -2.71 -24.24
C LEU A 151 -9.97 -2.04 -24.23
N LYS A 152 -10.02 -0.71 -24.15
CA LYS A 152 -11.28 0.05 -24.19
C LYS A 152 -11.94 -0.04 -25.57
N GLU A 153 -11.17 0.05 -26.65
CA GLU A 153 -11.65 -0.07 -28.03
C GLU A 153 -12.18 -1.49 -28.30
N GLU A 154 -11.45 -2.52 -27.86
CA GLU A 154 -11.86 -3.92 -28.00
C GLU A 154 -13.16 -4.21 -27.23
N LEU A 155 -13.27 -3.75 -25.98
CA LEU A 155 -14.50 -3.89 -25.18
C LEU A 155 -15.68 -3.15 -25.83
N GLN A 156 -15.45 -1.96 -26.39
CA GLN A 156 -16.50 -1.22 -27.10
C GLN A 156 -16.96 -1.97 -28.36
N GLN A 157 -16.03 -2.57 -29.10
CA GLN A 157 -16.36 -3.34 -30.31
C GLN A 157 -17.13 -4.62 -29.98
N GLN A 158 -16.70 -5.36 -28.94
CA GLN A 158 -17.41 -6.55 -28.46
C GLN A 158 -18.82 -6.21 -27.95
N LEU A 159 -18.96 -5.12 -27.19
CA LEU A 159 -20.27 -4.66 -26.71
C LEU A 159 -21.19 -4.28 -27.87
N LYS A 160 -20.68 -3.55 -28.86
CA LYS A 160 -21.45 -3.15 -30.04
C LYS A 160 -21.92 -4.38 -30.85
N SER A 161 -21.01 -5.32 -31.12
CA SER A 161 -21.35 -6.57 -31.81
C SER A 161 -22.40 -7.39 -31.05
N THR A 162 -22.30 -7.46 -29.72
CA THR A 162 -23.27 -8.18 -28.87
C THR A 162 -24.64 -7.50 -28.92
N ILE A 163 -24.69 -6.16 -28.90
CA ILE A 163 -25.94 -5.40 -29.03
C ILE A 163 -26.58 -5.65 -30.39
N GLU A 164 -25.82 -5.56 -31.48
CA GLU A 164 -26.32 -5.81 -32.84
C GLU A 164 -26.87 -7.24 -32.99
N GLU A 165 -26.18 -8.25 -32.46
CA GLU A 165 -26.68 -9.63 -32.42
C GLU A 165 -27.99 -9.77 -31.64
N HIS A 166 -28.11 -9.07 -30.50
CA HIS A 166 -29.32 -9.10 -29.69
C HIS A 166 -30.48 -8.36 -30.36
N GLU A 167 -30.22 -7.25 -31.04
CA GLU A 167 -31.22 -6.53 -31.84
C GLU A 167 -31.74 -7.41 -32.98
N GLU A 168 -30.88 -8.09 -33.72
CA GLU A 168 -31.30 -9.00 -34.79
C GLU A 168 -32.15 -10.17 -34.24
N LYS A 169 -31.72 -10.78 -33.12
CA LYS A 169 -32.50 -11.81 -32.42
C LYS A 169 -33.87 -11.27 -31.96
N LEU A 170 -33.92 -10.06 -31.42
CA LEU A 170 -35.17 -9.41 -31.00
C LEU A 170 -36.09 -9.11 -32.18
N SER A 171 -35.56 -8.62 -33.31
CA SER A 171 -36.34 -8.42 -34.54
C SER A 171 -36.90 -9.74 -35.07
N SER A 172 -36.10 -10.81 -35.07
CA SER A 172 -36.55 -12.15 -35.47
C SER A 172 -37.66 -12.69 -34.56
N VAL A 173 -37.52 -12.53 -33.24
CA VAL A 173 -38.57 -12.88 -32.27
C VAL A 173 -39.82 -12.03 -32.49
N GLY A 174 -39.67 -10.72 -32.71
CA GLY A 174 -40.75 -9.79 -33.03
C GLY A 174 -41.57 -10.24 -34.24
N ASN A 175 -40.89 -10.59 -35.34
CA ASN A 175 -41.51 -11.10 -36.56
C ASN A 175 -42.28 -12.42 -36.30
N ARG A 176 -41.71 -13.34 -35.51
CA ARG A 176 -42.39 -14.59 -35.12
C ARG A 176 -43.63 -14.31 -34.28
N THR A 177 -43.56 -13.39 -33.31
CA THR A 177 -44.72 -13.03 -32.49
C THR A 177 -45.83 -12.38 -33.31
N GLU A 178 -45.49 -11.56 -34.31
CA GLU A 178 -46.48 -10.98 -35.21
C GLU A 178 -47.16 -12.04 -36.09
N GLN A 179 -46.40 -13.00 -36.61
CA GLN A 179 -46.97 -14.14 -37.35
C GLN A 179 -47.90 -14.98 -36.48
N VAL A 180 -47.51 -15.26 -35.23
CA VAL A 180 -48.37 -15.97 -34.27
C VAL A 180 -49.64 -15.17 -33.99
N SER A 181 -49.54 -13.85 -33.80
CA SER A 181 -50.70 -12.99 -33.59
C SER A 181 -51.68 -13.06 -34.76
N LYS A 182 -51.20 -12.94 -36.01
CA LYS A 182 -52.02 -13.08 -37.23
C LYS A 182 -52.66 -14.47 -37.34
N GLY A 183 -51.90 -15.53 -37.03
CA GLY A 183 -52.40 -16.90 -36.97
C GLY A 183 -53.50 -17.07 -35.93
N MET A 184 -53.35 -16.46 -34.76
CA MET A 184 -54.33 -16.50 -33.68
C MET A 184 -55.61 -15.73 -34.01
N GLU A 185 -55.50 -14.57 -34.66
CA GLU A 185 -56.66 -13.83 -35.19
C GLU A 185 -57.41 -14.62 -36.25
N SER A 186 -56.69 -15.29 -37.17
CA SER A 186 -57.29 -16.18 -38.17
C SER A 186 -57.98 -17.39 -37.54
N MET A 187 -57.38 -17.99 -36.51
CA MET A 187 -58.05 -19.06 -35.76
C MET A 187 -59.29 -18.54 -35.05
N LYS A 188 -59.23 -17.36 -34.42
CA LYS A 188 -60.35 -16.74 -33.72
C LYS A 188 -61.52 -16.45 -34.66
N SER A 189 -61.26 -15.94 -35.87
CA SER A 189 -62.32 -15.71 -36.86
C SER A 189 -62.95 -17.01 -37.34
N LYS A 190 -62.15 -18.04 -37.65
CA LYS A 190 -62.65 -19.38 -37.99
C LYS A 190 -63.48 -20.00 -36.87
N LEU A 191 -63.07 -19.84 -35.62
CA LEU A 191 -63.80 -20.36 -34.47
C LEU A 191 -65.17 -19.66 -34.33
N SER A 192 -65.22 -18.35 -34.53
CA SER A 192 -66.46 -17.57 -34.53
C SER A 192 -67.41 -17.94 -35.68
N GLU A 193 -66.86 -18.25 -36.86
CA GLU A 193 -67.62 -18.75 -38.00
C GLU A 193 -68.19 -20.16 -37.74
N LEU A 194 -67.38 -21.06 -37.20
CA LEU A 194 -67.81 -22.41 -36.82
C LEU A 194 -68.87 -22.39 -35.71
N GLU A 195 -68.74 -21.50 -34.72
CA GLU A 195 -69.77 -21.24 -33.71
C GLU A 195 -71.09 -20.79 -34.36
N SER A 196 -71.01 -19.92 -35.37
CA SER A 196 -72.19 -19.45 -36.11
C SER A 196 -72.82 -20.57 -36.95
N GLN A 197 -72.01 -21.42 -37.58
CA GLN A 197 -72.47 -22.60 -38.34
C GLN A 197 -73.15 -23.63 -37.42
N VAL A 198 -72.58 -23.92 -36.25
CA VAL A 198 -73.17 -24.84 -35.27
C VAL A 198 -74.48 -24.30 -34.72
N LEU A 199 -74.59 -22.98 -34.54
CA LEU A 199 -75.85 -22.34 -34.17
C LEU A 199 -76.89 -22.45 -35.29
N ALA A 200 -76.49 -22.39 -36.56
CA ALA A 200 -77.37 -22.54 -37.71
C ALA A 200 -77.81 -24.01 -37.95
N ASP A 201 -76.92 -25.00 -37.85
CA ASP A 201 -77.24 -26.41 -38.08
C ASP A 201 -78.11 -27.03 -36.98
N ASN A 202 -78.01 -26.50 -35.75
CA ASN A 202 -78.93 -26.88 -34.66
C ASN A 202 -80.38 -26.44 -34.92
N VAL A 203 -80.65 -25.57 -35.92
CA VAL A 203 -82.01 -25.18 -36.32
C VAL A 203 -82.64 -26.19 -37.29
N THR A 204 -81.87 -27.06 -37.95
CA THR A 204 -82.37 -27.74 -39.16
C THR A 204 -82.54 -29.27 -39.04
N MET A 205 -81.92 -29.97 -38.08
CA MET A 205 -81.95 -31.45 -38.06
C MET A 205 -82.81 -32.15 -36.99
N CYS A 206 -83.54 -31.43 -36.13
CA CYS A 206 -84.42 -32.10 -35.14
C CYS A 206 -85.88 -31.64 -35.11
N GLY A 207 -86.32 -30.62 -35.85
CA GLY A 207 -87.74 -30.20 -35.83
C GLY A 207 -88.26 -29.78 -34.43
N ILE A 208 -87.36 -29.63 -33.46
CA ILE A 208 -87.67 -29.22 -32.09
C ILE A 208 -87.05 -27.84 -31.89
N LYS A 209 -87.90 -26.82 -31.77
CA LYS A 209 -87.47 -25.46 -31.40
C LYS A 209 -87.01 -25.44 -29.94
N TYR A 210 -85.75 -25.76 -29.69
CA TYR A 210 -85.15 -25.54 -28.37
C TYR A 210 -84.63 -24.10 -28.25
N ILE A 211 -85.30 -23.26 -27.47
CA ILE A 211 -84.70 -22.01 -27.01
C ILE A 211 -83.92 -22.33 -25.72
N ARG A 212 -82.59 -22.41 -25.82
CA ARG A 212 -81.70 -22.56 -24.66
C ARG A 212 -81.62 -21.22 -23.93
N LYS A 213 -82.19 -21.12 -22.72
CA LYS A 213 -82.01 -19.95 -21.85
C LYS A 213 -81.50 -20.37 -20.47
N MET A 214 -80.58 -19.58 -19.93
CA MET A 214 -80.09 -19.75 -18.55
C MET A 214 -81.11 -19.30 -17.49
N LYS A 215 -82.08 -18.46 -17.85
CA LYS A 215 -83.11 -17.94 -16.94
C LYS A 215 -84.52 -18.46 -17.31
N PRO A 216 -85.37 -18.77 -16.33
CA PRO A 216 -86.75 -19.18 -16.59
C PRO A 216 -87.55 -18.02 -17.20
N LEU A 217 -88.47 -18.32 -18.11
CA LEU A 217 -89.44 -17.36 -18.64
C LEU A 217 -90.47 -17.07 -17.55
N ILE A 218 -90.72 -15.79 -17.30
CA ILE A 218 -91.66 -15.32 -16.28
C ILE A 218 -93.11 -15.68 -16.69
N SER A 219 -93.38 -15.77 -17.99
CA SER A 219 -94.64 -16.30 -18.54
C SER A 219 -94.34 -17.37 -19.59
N ILE A 220 -94.91 -18.56 -19.39
CA ILE A 220 -94.82 -19.67 -20.35
C ILE A 220 -95.95 -19.50 -21.36
N PRO A 221 -95.67 -19.37 -22.67
CA PRO A 221 -96.69 -19.26 -23.71
C PRO A 221 -97.65 -20.44 -23.66
N ASP A 222 -98.94 -20.15 -23.84
CA ASP A 222 -99.97 -21.17 -23.73
C ASP A 222 -99.76 -22.27 -24.79
N GLY A 223 -99.90 -23.53 -24.38
CA GLY A 223 -99.53 -24.69 -25.21
C GLY A 223 -98.06 -25.13 -25.18
N THR A 224 -97.17 -24.47 -24.42
CA THR A 224 -95.78 -24.94 -24.18
C THR A 224 -95.55 -25.41 -22.74
N VAL A 225 -94.47 -26.17 -22.52
CA VAL A 225 -94.03 -26.69 -21.21
C VAL A 225 -92.56 -26.38 -21.03
N GLN A 226 -92.20 -25.88 -19.85
CA GLN A 226 -90.81 -25.66 -19.46
C GLN A 226 -90.23 -26.91 -18.79
N LEU A 227 -89.07 -27.36 -19.26
CA LEU A 227 -88.31 -28.47 -18.71
C LEU A 227 -86.99 -27.96 -18.12
N ARG A 228 -86.66 -28.42 -16.92
CA ARG A 228 -85.36 -28.13 -16.31
C ARG A 228 -84.35 -29.18 -16.76
N GLY A 229 -83.19 -28.73 -17.23
CA GLY A 229 -82.09 -29.62 -17.61
C GLY A 229 -81.53 -30.41 -16.43
N PRO A 230 -80.91 -31.58 -16.69
CA PRO A 230 -80.41 -32.50 -15.65
C PRO A 230 -79.35 -31.89 -14.73
N TYR A 231 -78.66 -30.84 -15.17
CA TYR A 231 -77.59 -30.15 -14.41
C TYR A 231 -78.02 -28.78 -13.87
N GLY A 232 -79.32 -28.51 -13.76
CA GLY A 232 -79.86 -27.42 -12.95
C GLY A 232 -79.70 -25.98 -13.49
N GLY A 233 -78.92 -25.75 -14.55
CA GLY A 233 -78.60 -24.41 -15.09
C GLY A 233 -79.25 -24.02 -16.42
N TYR A 234 -80.02 -24.91 -17.05
CA TYR A 234 -80.68 -24.63 -18.32
C TYR A 234 -82.17 -24.96 -18.27
N TYR A 235 -82.97 -24.11 -18.91
CA TYR A 235 -84.39 -24.34 -19.13
C TYR A 235 -84.65 -24.56 -20.62
N PHE A 236 -85.46 -25.56 -20.92
CA PHE A 236 -85.92 -25.90 -22.26
C PHE A 236 -87.43 -25.67 -22.35
N TYR A 237 -87.94 -25.30 -23.52
CA TYR A 237 -89.37 -25.09 -23.75
C TYR A 237 -89.82 -25.99 -24.90
N VAL A 238 -90.90 -26.73 -24.70
CA VAL A 238 -91.41 -27.72 -25.66
C VAL A 238 -92.92 -27.54 -25.85
N GLU A 239 -93.41 -27.61 -27.07
CA GLU A 239 -94.85 -27.57 -27.37
C GLU A 239 -95.56 -28.86 -26.89
N ARG A 240 -96.70 -28.71 -26.21
CA ARG A 240 -97.48 -29.85 -25.64
C ARG A 240 -97.94 -30.84 -26.70
N GLU A 241 -98.24 -30.35 -27.91
CA GLU A 241 -98.65 -31.18 -29.04
C GLU A 241 -97.60 -32.23 -29.40
N GLN A 242 -96.32 -31.85 -29.31
CA GLN A 242 -95.21 -32.74 -29.62
C GLN A 242 -95.02 -33.83 -28.54
N LEU A 243 -95.44 -33.58 -27.29
CA LEU A 243 -95.38 -34.58 -26.21
C LEU A 243 -96.42 -35.70 -26.37
N LYS A 244 -97.49 -35.51 -27.14
CA LYS A 244 -98.53 -36.54 -27.37
C LYS A 244 -97.98 -37.82 -28.02
N THR A 245 -96.85 -37.73 -28.74
CA THR A 245 -96.20 -38.88 -29.40
C THR A 245 -95.18 -39.60 -28.51
N TRP A 246 -94.93 -39.10 -27.29
CA TRP A 246 -93.91 -39.63 -26.39
C TRP A 246 -94.56 -40.14 -25.09
N GLN A 247 -94.32 -41.41 -24.74
CA GLN A 247 -94.70 -41.90 -23.41
C GLN A 247 -93.71 -41.31 -22.38
N VAL A 248 -94.18 -40.32 -21.61
CA VAL A 248 -93.41 -39.75 -20.52
C VAL A 248 -93.43 -40.75 -19.34
N ARG A 249 -92.33 -41.47 -19.11
CA ARG A 249 -92.15 -42.23 -17.86
C ARG A 249 -91.40 -41.34 -16.86
N VAL A 250 -92.10 -40.94 -15.81
CA VAL A 250 -91.48 -40.31 -14.64
C VAL A 250 -90.90 -41.44 -13.77
N THR A 251 -89.59 -41.65 -13.86
CA THR A 251 -88.89 -42.55 -12.92
C THR A 251 -88.42 -41.73 -11.73
N THR A 252 -89.11 -41.85 -10.59
CA THR A 252 -88.62 -41.37 -9.31
C THR A 252 -87.54 -42.33 -8.82
N LYS A 253 -86.26 -41.92 -8.87
CA LYS A 253 -85.23 -42.61 -8.08
C LYS A 253 -85.33 -42.09 -6.64
N THR A 254 -85.68 -42.99 -5.73
CA THR A 254 -85.78 -42.76 -4.30
C THR A 254 -84.38 -42.60 -3.70
N GLN A 255 -83.85 -41.37 -3.70
CA GLN A 255 -82.85 -40.92 -2.72
C GLN A 255 -83.07 -39.42 -2.43
N PRO A 256 -82.93 -38.98 -1.17
CA PRO A 256 -83.47 -37.72 -0.70
C PRO A 256 -82.49 -36.59 -0.98
N GLN A 257 -82.44 -36.10 -2.22
CA GLN A 257 -82.02 -34.74 -2.57
C GLN A 257 -82.37 -34.48 -4.05
N TYR A 258 -83.61 -34.02 -4.23
CA TYR A 258 -84.23 -33.40 -5.41
C TYR A 258 -83.50 -33.49 -6.76
N LEU A 259 -83.72 -34.57 -7.51
CA LEU A 259 -83.61 -34.59 -8.98
C LEU A 259 -84.70 -35.49 -9.56
N GLN A 260 -85.83 -34.89 -9.96
CA GLN A 260 -86.80 -35.56 -10.84
C GLN A 260 -86.26 -35.47 -12.28
N SER A 261 -85.67 -36.55 -12.78
CA SER A 261 -85.24 -36.64 -14.18
C SER A 261 -86.38 -37.21 -15.04
N ILE A 262 -86.89 -36.43 -15.99
CA ILE A 262 -87.85 -36.90 -16.98
C ILE A 262 -87.08 -37.56 -18.12
N LYS A 263 -87.29 -38.86 -18.35
CA LYS A 263 -86.72 -39.60 -19.47
C LYS A 263 -87.79 -39.77 -20.55
N LEU A 264 -87.63 -39.05 -21.67
CA LEU A 264 -88.52 -39.16 -22.82
C LEU A 264 -88.06 -40.34 -23.69
N ILE A 265 -88.90 -41.37 -23.82
CA ILE A 265 -88.65 -42.52 -24.70
C ILE A 265 -89.62 -42.43 -25.87
N ARG A 266 -89.09 -42.42 -27.10
CA ARG A 266 -89.89 -42.31 -28.32
C ARG A 266 -90.67 -43.60 -28.53
N SER A 267 -91.99 -43.53 -28.53
CA SER A 267 -92.84 -44.67 -28.85
C SER A 267 -92.90 -44.83 -30.38
N ARG A 268 -92.34 -45.91 -30.93
CA ARG A 268 -92.59 -46.30 -32.33
C ARG A 268 -94.01 -46.87 -32.39
N ARG A 269 -94.98 -46.07 -32.86
CA ARG A 269 -96.21 -46.66 -33.41
C ARG A 269 -95.84 -47.31 -34.74
N VAL A 270 -95.87 -48.64 -34.74
CA VAL A 270 -95.92 -49.43 -35.97
C VAL A 270 -97.33 -49.25 -36.53
N SER A 271 -97.46 -48.52 -37.63
CA SER A 271 -98.70 -48.48 -38.40
C SER A 271 -98.93 -49.87 -38.99
N GLN A 272 -100.03 -50.53 -38.64
CA GLN A 272 -100.61 -51.59 -39.45
C GLN A 272 -101.87 -51.02 -40.11
N THR A 273 -101.88 -51.17 -41.44
CA THR A 273 -102.89 -50.82 -42.47
C THR A 273 -103.22 -49.35 -42.65
#